data_AF-A0A2Z5ZTA9-F1
#
_entry.id   AF-A0A2Z5ZTA9-F1
#
_cell.length_a   1.000
_cell.length_b   1.000
_cell.length_c   1.000
_cell.angle_alpha   90.00
_cell.angle_beta   90.00
_cell.angle_gamma   90.00
#
_symmetry.space_group_name_H-M   'P 1'
#
loop_
_entity.id
_entity.type
_entity.pdbx_description
1 polymer ?
#
loop_
_entity_poly.entity_id
_entity_poly.type
_entity_poly.pdbx_seq_one_letter_code
_entity_poly.pdbx_strand_id
1 'polypeptide(L)' 'VVKWNVDAAIKFYNGDQPAQYVVDRLDVHYQPGHINATHSETLFADGQWLCVGCKFSKDRFLNVGPLKP' A
#
# COMPACT_ATOMS: atom_id res chain seq x y z
N VAL A 1 1.58 -1.63 4.05
CA VAL A 1 1.72 -1.39 2.59
C VAL A 1 3.19 -1.27 2.26
N VAL A 2 3.63 -1.88 1.15
CA VAL A 2 5.02 -1.82 0.70
C VAL A 2 5.09 -0.91 -0.51
N LYS A 3 5.88 0.16 -0.45
CA LYS A 3 6.19 1.01 -1.60
C LYS A 3 7.43 0.45 -2.30
N TRP A 4 7.34 0.27 -3.61
CA TRP A 4 8.44 -0.27 -4.41
C TRP A 4 8.50 0.42 -5.79
N ASN A 5 9.67 0.38 -6.43
CA ASN A 5 9.90 0.95 -7.75
C ASN A 5 10.04 -0.16 -8.80
N VAL A 6 9.29 -0.05 -9.89
CA VAL A 6 9.20 -1.07 -10.95
C VAL A 6 10.52 -1.21 -11.71
N ASP A 7 11.13 -0.09 -12.14
CA ASP A 7 12.39 -0.13 -12.90
C ASP A 7 13.55 -0.72 -12.11
N ALA A 8 13.65 -0.36 -10.82
CA ALA A 8 14.63 -0.95 -9.91
C ALA A 8 14.39 -2.45 -9.70
N ALA A 9 13.14 -2.89 -9.60
CA ALA A 9 12.80 -4.31 -9.49
C ALA A 9 13.18 -5.09 -10.77
N ILE A 10 13.00 -4.49 -11.95
CA ILE A 10 13.43 -5.08 -13.23
C ILE A 10 14.96 -5.22 -13.28
N LYS A 11 15.71 -4.19 -12.86
CA LYS A 11 17.18 -4.25 -12.78
C LYS A 11 17.64 -5.36 -11.84
N PHE A 12 17.06 -5.42 -10.64
CA PHE A 12 17.34 -6.47 -9.67
C PHE A 12 17.08 -7.86 -10.26
N TYR A 13 15.93 -8.04 -10.92
CA TYR A 13 15.58 -9.31 -11.59
C TYR A 13 16.57 -9.70 -12.69
N ASN A 14 17.09 -8.73 -13.44
CA ASN A 14 18.09 -8.94 -14.49
C ASN A 14 19.52 -9.17 -13.96
N GLY A 15 19.70 -9.31 -12.65
CA GLY A 15 20.98 -9.70 -12.04
C GLY A 15 21.72 -8.57 -11.32
N ASP A 16 21.21 -7.34 -11.34
CA ASP A 16 21.75 -6.23 -10.54
C ASP A 16 21.30 -6.37 -9.06
N GLN A 17 21.81 -7.39 -8.37
CA GLN A 17 21.45 -7.71 -6.98
C GLN A 17 21.58 -6.54 -5.99
N PRO A 18 22.53 -5.59 -6.15
CA PRO A 18 22.58 -4.40 -5.31
C PRO A 18 21.38 -3.46 -5.44
N ALA A 19 20.59 -3.52 -6.52
CA ALA A 19 19.47 -2.62 -6.78
C ALA A 19 18.37 -2.75 -5.71
N GLN A 20 18.23 -1.72 -4.88
CA GLN A 20 17.17 -1.63 -3.87
C GLN A 20 15.86 -1.19 -4.53
N TYR A 21 14.89 -2.10 -4.60
CA TYR A 21 13.59 -1.83 -5.22
C TYR A 21 12.45 -1.62 -4.23
N VAL A 22 12.59 -2.08 -2.98
CA VAL A 22 11.69 -1.73 -1.88
C VAL A 22 12.14 -0.38 -1.33
N VAL A 23 11.25 0.61 -1.38
CA VAL A 23 11.54 1.99 -0.99
C VAL A 23 11.11 2.26 0.45
N ASP A 24 9.94 1.76 0.84
CA ASP A 24 9.37 2.00 2.17
C ASP A 24 8.35 0.92 2.56
N ARG A 25 8.07 0.81 3.86
CA ARG A 25 7.04 -0.06 4.44
C ARG A 25 6.27 0.69 5.52
N LEU A 26 4.96 0.80 5.32
CA LEU A 26 4.07 1.44 6.28
C LEU A 26 3.13 0.42 6.93
N ASP A 27 3.05 0.42 8.26
CA ASP A 27 2.07 -0.38 8.99
C ASP A 27 0.66 0.18 8.80
N VAL A 28 -0.30 -0.72 8.59
CA VAL A 28 -1.71 -0.39 8.37
C VAL A 28 -2.61 -1.25 9.25
N HIS A 29 -3.84 -0.79 9.47
CA HIS A 29 -4.65 -1.26 10.58
C HIS A 29 -6.08 -1.60 10.13
N TYR A 30 -6.47 -2.88 10.04
CA TYR A 30 -5.65 -4.09 9.97
C TYR A 30 -6.11 -4.98 8.81
N GLN A 31 -5.24 -5.90 8.39
CA GLN A 31 -5.49 -6.86 7.30
C GLN A 31 -5.96 -6.11 6.03
N PRO A 32 -5.05 -5.34 5.37
CA PRO A 32 -5.39 -4.61 4.16
C PRO A 32 -5.83 -5.56 3.05
N GLY A 33 -6.89 -5.20 2.34
CA GLY A 33 -7.27 -5.82 1.07
C GLY A 33 -6.82 -4.94 -0.10
N HIS A 34 -7.78 -4.38 -0.83
CA HIS A 34 -7.49 -3.46 -1.93
C HIS A 34 -6.87 -2.14 -1.43
N ILE A 35 -6.05 -1.55 -2.29
CA ILE A 35 -5.55 -0.18 -2.18
C ILE A 35 -5.82 0.53 -3.51
N ASN A 36 -6.04 1.84 -3.47
CA ASN A 36 -6.15 2.64 -4.69
C ASN A 36 -5.63 4.06 -4.44
N ALA A 37 -5.12 4.71 -5.49
CA ALA A 37 -4.58 6.06 -5.42
C ALA A 37 -5.40 7.02 -6.28
N THR A 38 -5.20 8.32 -6.07
CA THR A 38 -5.88 9.35 -6.86
C THR A 38 -5.49 9.25 -8.34
N HIS A 39 -6.50 9.09 -9.20
CA HIS A 39 -6.36 8.95 -10.65
C HIS A 39 -5.47 7.79 -11.14
N SER A 40 -5.11 6.81 -10.29
CA SER A 40 -4.12 5.78 -10.65
C SER A 40 -4.53 4.80 -11.74
N GLU A 41 -5.82 4.71 -12.03
CA GLU A 41 -6.35 3.88 -13.13
C GLU A 41 -6.60 4.72 -14.40
N THR A 42 -5.96 5.87 -14.51
CA THR A 42 -6.01 6.79 -15.66
C THR A 42 -4.59 7.23 -16.05
N LEU A 43 -4.45 7.93 -17.17
CA LEU A 43 -3.18 8.55 -17.57
C LEU A 43 -2.79 9.78 -16.73
N PHE A 44 -3.64 10.20 -15.80
CA PHE A 44 -3.49 11.42 -15.00
C PHE A 44 -3.19 11.13 -13.52
N ALA A 45 -2.55 10.00 -13.22
CA ALA A 45 -2.12 9.67 -11.85
C ALA A 45 -1.25 10.79 -11.27
N ASP A 46 -1.66 11.34 -10.11
CA ASP A 46 -1.05 12.55 -9.55
C ASP A 46 -0.06 12.29 -8.40
N GLY A 47 -0.07 11.07 -7.85
CA GLY A 47 0.80 10.66 -6.74
C GLY A 47 0.50 11.35 -5.40
N GLN A 48 -0.67 11.98 -5.23
CA GLN A 48 -0.99 12.75 -4.02
C GLN A 48 -1.51 11.89 -2.88
N TRP A 49 -2.46 10.98 -3.14
CA TRP A 49 -3.12 10.21 -2.09
C TRP A 49 -3.17 8.71 -2.40
N LEU A 50 -3.12 7.91 -1.33
CA LEU A 50 -3.31 6.46 -1.36
C LEU A 50 -4.30 6.07 -0.26
N CYS A 51 -5.37 5.37 -0.63
CA CYS A 51 -6.34 4.79 0.30
C CYS A 51 -6.14 3.28 0.42
N VAL A 52 -6.29 2.76 1.65
CA VAL A 52 -6.07 1.34 1.97
C VAL A 52 -7.32 0.76 2.62
N GLY A 53 -7.98 -0.17 1.94
CA GLY A 53 -9.18 -0.84 2.42
C GLY A 53 -8.88 -1.96 3.42
N CYS A 54 -8.60 -1.61 4.67
CA CYS A 54 -8.41 -2.54 5.78
C CYS A 54 -9.71 -3.23 6.20
N LYS A 55 -9.64 -4.51 6.58
CA LYS A 55 -10.82 -5.36 6.80
C LYS A 55 -11.19 -5.57 8.26
N PHE A 56 -10.29 -5.27 9.19
CA PHE A 56 -10.58 -5.32 10.61
C PHE A 56 -10.09 -4.04 11.27
N SER A 57 -10.97 -3.31 11.97
CA SER A 57 -10.60 -2.06 12.66
C SER A 57 -10.13 -2.26 14.11
N LYS A 58 -10.56 -3.33 14.79
CA LYS A 58 -10.19 -3.69 16.17
C LYS A 58 -10.30 -2.52 17.16
N ASP A 59 -9.16 -1.93 17.51
CA ASP A 59 -8.94 -0.90 18.53
C ASP A 59 -8.76 0.51 17.94
N ARG A 60 -8.89 0.68 16.62
CA ARG A 60 -8.70 1.98 15.94
C ARG A 60 -9.81 2.99 16.20
N PHE A 61 -10.95 2.56 16.74
CA PHE A 61 -12.12 3.39 16.99
C PHE A 61 -12.76 3.09 18.36
N LEU A 62 -13.64 3.97 18.81
CA LEU A 62 -14.52 3.69 19.95
C LEU A 62 -15.29 2.38 19.72
N ASN A 63 -15.47 1.60 20.78
CA ASN A 63 -16.13 0.31 20.67
C ASN A 63 -17.63 0.47 20.41
N VAL A 64 -18.13 -0.12 19.33
CA VAL A 64 -19.55 -0.05 18.90
C VAL A 64 -20.29 -1.39 18.97
N GLY A 65 -19.69 -2.39 19.62
CA GLY A 65 -20.27 -3.72 19.79
C GLY A 65 -19.62 -4.82 18.93
N PRO A 66 -20.30 -5.98 18.79
CA PRO A 66 -19.71 -7.16 18.15
C PRO A 66 -19.38 -7.00 16.65
N LEU A 67 -20.16 -6.19 15.93
CA LEU A 67 -19.88 -5.83 14.55
C LEU A 67 -19.17 -4.48 14.52
N LYS A 68 -17.94 -4.47 14.02
CA LYS A 68 -17.10 -3.28 13.93
C LYS A 68 -17.05 -2.75 12.49
N PRO A 69 -16.80 -1.45 12.30
CA PRO A 69 -16.45 -0.91 10.99
C PRO A 69 -15.14 -1.49 10.46
#